data_AF-A0A3M1X9M5-F1
#
_entry.id   AF-A0A3M1X9M5-F1
#
_cell.length_a   1.000
_cell.length_b   1.000
_cell.length_c   1.000
_cell.angle_alpha   90.00
_cell.angle_beta   90.00
_cell.angle_gamma   90.00
#
_symmetry.space_group_name_H-M   'P 1'
#
loop_
_entity.id
_entity.type
_entity.pdbx_description
1 polymer ?
#
loop_
_entity_poly.entity_id
_entity_poly.type
_entity_poly.pdbx_seq_one_letter_code
_entity_poly.pdbx_strand_id
1 'polypeptide(L)'
;MLFFSEFSLPALFLLLTLAALGGGALLYLWMRGQQLHQRTRLARQAGVFVDLQQQHQQLHARHARLQRAYRSAEQAREQSEAERAALETRLSSQKQLKAAYSRLETAYQDLQGDISHLQQIAASPAAPPDPLQQLHGIGPVLEQKLHAAGIFTFRQLAELTPAEEARLQAELDLFPGRIQRDRWVQQAQTRLKDQPAP
;
A
#
# COMPACT_ATOMS: atom_id res chain seq x y z
N MET A 1 -79.31 100.04 11.18
CA MET A 1 -78.25 99.00 11.11
C MET A 1 -78.63 97.96 12.15
N LEU A 2 -79.08 96.76 11.80
CA LEU A 2 -78.31 95.66 11.21
C LEU A 2 -79.27 94.72 10.43
N PHE A 3 -78.92 94.37 9.19
CA PHE A 3 -79.65 93.42 8.35
C PHE A 3 -79.33 91.98 8.78
N PHE A 4 -80.24 91.30 9.47
CA PHE A 4 -80.19 89.84 9.60
C PHE A 4 -81.00 89.24 8.45
N SER A 5 -80.31 88.79 7.41
CA SER A 5 -80.86 88.07 6.27
C SER A 5 -81.34 86.67 6.68
N GLU A 6 -82.61 86.36 6.46
CA GLU A 6 -83.17 85.02 6.67
C GLU A 6 -82.59 84.04 5.65
N PHE A 7 -81.68 83.17 6.09
CA PHE A 7 -81.29 82.00 5.30
C PHE A 7 -82.48 81.04 5.23
N SER A 8 -83.01 80.85 4.01
CA SER A 8 -84.07 79.88 3.74
C SER A 8 -83.61 78.47 4.14
N LEU A 9 -84.42 77.76 4.95
CA LEU A 9 -84.19 76.37 5.38
C LEU A 9 -83.62 75.45 4.27
N PRO A 10 -84.10 75.46 3.01
CA PRO A 10 -83.51 74.66 1.92
C PRO A 10 -82.04 74.98 1.58
N ALA A 11 -81.59 76.23 1.74
CA ALA A 11 -80.19 76.59 1.47
C ALA A 11 -79.24 75.99 2.51
N LEU A 12 -79.66 75.93 3.77
CA LEU A 12 -78.90 75.26 4.84
C LEU A 12 -78.86 73.74 4.63
N PHE A 13 -79.95 73.13 4.17
CA PHE A 13 -79.97 71.71 3.79
C PHE A 13 -79.01 71.40 2.64
N LEU A 14 -78.98 72.22 1.59
CA LEU A 14 -78.04 72.04 0.47
C LEU A 14 -76.58 72.14 0.91
N LEU A 15 -76.24 73.13 1.75
CA LEU A 15 -74.88 73.27 2.30
C LEU A 15 -74.49 72.08 3.19
N LEU A 16 -75.41 71.57 4.01
CA LEU A 16 -75.18 70.36 4.82
C LEU A 16 -74.94 69.12 3.96
N THR A 17 -75.71 68.93 2.88
CA THR A 17 -75.52 67.80 1.97
C THR A 17 -74.19 67.88 1.20
N LEU A 18 -73.81 69.07 0.72
CA LEU A 18 -72.51 69.29 0.09
C LEU A 18 -71.35 69.06 1.06
N ALA A 19 -71.47 69.54 2.30
CA ALA A 19 -70.48 69.30 3.35
C ALA A 19 -70.38 67.80 3.71
N ALA A 20 -71.50 67.08 3.78
CA ALA A 20 -71.53 65.65 4.05
C ALA A 20 -70.90 64.84 2.90
N LEU A 21 -71.18 65.19 1.65
CA LEU A 21 -70.57 64.56 0.47
C LEU A 21 -69.07 64.85 0.38
N GLY A 22 -68.66 66.10 0.64
CA GLY A 22 -67.26 66.50 0.67
C GLY A 22 -66.47 65.80 1.78
N GLY A 23 -67.04 65.75 2.99
CA GLY A 23 -66.47 65.03 4.12
C GLY A 23 -66.37 63.52 3.87
N GLY A 24 -67.41 62.93 3.26
CA GLY A 24 -67.41 61.53 2.83
C GLY A 24 -66.34 61.22 1.79
N ALA A 25 -66.15 62.09 0.80
CA ALA A 25 -65.12 61.93 -0.23
C ALA A 25 -63.69 62.04 0.37
N LEU A 26 -63.46 62.98 1.28
CA LEU A 26 -62.18 63.11 1.98
C LEU A 26 -61.91 61.91 2.89
N LEU A 27 -62.91 61.42 3.63
CA LEU A 27 -62.79 60.22 4.44
C LEU A 27 -62.51 58.98 3.59
N TYR A 28 -63.18 58.85 2.44
CA TYR A 28 -62.93 57.76 1.48
C TYR A 28 -61.51 57.81 0.92
N LEU A 29 -61.04 58.98 0.48
CA LEU A 29 -59.68 59.14 -0.04
C LEU A 29 -58.62 58.90 1.06
N TRP A 30 -58.88 59.37 2.28
CA TRP A 30 -58.01 59.15 3.44
C TRP A 30 -57.95 57.66 3.82
N MET A 31 -59.09 56.98 3.90
CA MET A 31 -59.19 55.56 4.20
C MET A 31 -58.57 54.69 3.08
N ARG A 32 -58.77 55.06 1.82
CA ARG A 32 -58.12 54.42 0.66
C ARG A 32 -56.61 54.61 0.67
N GLY A 33 -56.12 55.79 1.06
CA GLY A 33 -54.70 56.08 1.24
C GLY A 33 -54.06 55.25 2.35
N GLN A 34 -54.74 55.11 3.51
CA GLN A 34 -54.30 54.26 4.61
C GLN A 34 -54.23 52.78 4.20
N GLN A 35 -55.23 52.27 3.47
CA GLN A 35 -55.22 50.89 2.95
C GLN A 35 -54.06 50.61 1.98
N LEU A 36 -53.71 51.57 1.10
CA LEU A 36 -52.55 51.44 0.21
C LEU A 36 -51.21 51.38 0.99
N HIS A 37 -51.08 52.18 2.05
CA HIS A 37 -49.89 52.15 2.94
C HIS A 37 -49.80 50.85 3.76
N GLN A 38 -50.93 50.25 4.13
CA GLN A 38 -50.93 48.93 4.78
C GLN A 38 -50.56 47.82 3.79
N ARG A 39 -51.13 47.83 2.59
CA ARG A 39 -50.82 46.86 1.52
C ARG A 39 -49.34 46.84 1.15
N THR A 40 -48.71 48.01 1.02
CA THR A 40 -47.27 48.10 0.70
C THR A 40 -46.37 47.64 1.84
N ARG A 41 -46.75 47.87 3.10
CA ARG A 41 -46.01 47.34 4.27
C ARG A 41 -46.11 45.81 4.36
N LEU A 42 -47.29 45.25 4.16
CA LEU A 42 -47.50 43.80 4.14
C LEU A 42 -46.77 43.13 2.96
N ALA A 43 -46.78 43.75 1.78
CA ALA A 43 -46.03 43.25 0.62
C ALA A 43 -44.52 43.23 0.87
N ARG A 44 -43.96 44.29 1.49
CA ARG A 44 -42.54 44.33 1.88
C ARG A 44 -42.19 43.28 2.94
N GLN A 45 -43.03 43.13 3.97
CA GLN A 45 -42.82 42.11 5.01
C GLN A 45 -42.93 40.68 4.46
N ALA A 46 -43.87 40.43 3.55
CA ALA A 46 -44.01 39.15 2.87
C ALA A 46 -42.78 38.82 1.99
N GLY A 47 -42.24 39.81 1.27
CA GLY A 47 -40.99 39.65 0.51
C GLY A 47 -39.81 39.24 1.38
N VAL A 48 -39.59 39.95 2.50
CA VAL A 48 -38.51 39.63 3.46
C VAL A 48 -38.65 38.20 4.02
N PHE A 49 -39.87 37.74 4.29
CA PHE A 49 -40.10 36.37 4.77
C PHE A 49 -39.74 35.32 3.70
N VAL A 50 -40.15 35.55 2.44
CA VAL A 50 -39.82 34.66 1.32
C VAL A 50 -38.30 34.60 1.09
N ASP A 51 -37.63 35.76 1.12
CA ASP A 51 -36.18 35.85 0.98
C ASP A 51 -35.46 35.09 2.11
N LEU A 52 -35.91 35.26 3.36
CA LEU A 52 -35.33 34.56 4.52
C LEU A 52 -35.54 33.04 4.43
N GLN A 53 -36.73 32.60 4.02
CA GLN A 53 -37.02 31.18 3.80
C GLN A 53 -36.13 30.60 2.70
N GLN A 54 -35.93 31.33 1.59
CA GLN A 54 -35.04 30.92 0.51
C GLN A 54 -33.58 30.85 0.98
N GLN A 55 -33.10 31.84 1.73
CA GLN A 55 -31.76 31.81 2.33
C GLN A 55 -31.57 30.61 3.27
N HIS A 56 -32.58 30.30 4.09
CA HIS A 56 -32.56 29.14 4.97
C HIS A 56 -32.47 27.82 4.19
N GLN A 57 -33.28 27.65 3.14
CA GLN A 57 -33.22 26.48 2.26
C GLN A 57 -31.85 26.36 1.56
N GLN A 58 -31.29 27.48 1.08
CA GLN A 58 -29.97 27.51 0.48
C GLN A 58 -28.87 27.12 1.48
N LEU A 59 -28.96 27.58 2.72
CA LEU A 59 -28.02 27.24 3.79
C LEU A 59 -28.07 25.74 4.12
N HIS A 60 -29.26 25.16 4.24
CA HIS A 60 -29.43 23.71 4.41
C HIS A 60 -28.84 22.92 3.24
N ALA A 61 -29.15 23.32 2.01
CA ALA A 61 -28.59 22.68 0.83
C ALA A 61 -27.06 22.82 0.76
N ARG A 62 -26.50 23.95 1.21
CA ARG A 62 -25.05 24.15 1.32
C ARG A 62 -24.44 23.24 2.39
N HIS A 63 -25.07 23.13 3.56
CA HIS A 63 -24.60 22.26 4.63
C HIS A 63 -24.63 20.78 4.21
N ALA A 64 -25.71 20.32 3.60
CA ALA A 64 -25.82 18.96 3.08
C ALA A 64 -24.76 18.66 2.01
N ARG A 65 -24.47 19.63 1.11
CA ARG A 65 -23.39 19.51 0.12
C ARG A 65 -22.01 19.40 0.79
N LEU A 66 -21.73 20.23 1.79
CA LEU A 66 -20.47 20.19 2.53
C LEU A 66 -20.29 18.87 3.30
N GLN A 67 -21.34 18.37 3.95
CA GLN A 67 -21.27 17.09 4.65
C GLN A 67 -20.96 15.92 3.70
N ARG A 68 -21.58 15.90 2.51
CA ARG A 68 -21.29 14.87 1.49
C ARG A 68 -19.86 14.99 0.98
N ALA A 69 -19.42 16.21 0.68
CA ALA A 69 -18.06 16.47 0.24
C ALA A 69 -17.04 16.00 1.30
N TYR A 70 -17.26 16.35 2.57
CA TYR A 70 -16.43 15.94 3.69
C TYR A 70 -16.34 14.41 3.81
N ARG A 71 -17.47 13.71 3.83
CA ARG A 71 -17.49 12.23 3.90
C ARG A 71 -16.78 11.58 2.72
N SER A 72 -16.99 12.10 1.51
CA SER A 72 -16.30 11.57 0.32
C SER A 72 -14.78 11.82 0.38
N ALA A 73 -14.36 12.96 0.94
CA ALA A 73 -12.95 13.28 1.13
C ALA A 73 -12.32 12.39 2.21
N GLU A 74 -13.02 12.09 3.31
CA GLU A 74 -12.56 11.11 4.30
C GLU A 74 -12.42 9.72 3.70
N GLN A 75 -13.42 9.24 2.97
CA GLN A 75 -13.35 7.94 2.29
C GLN A 75 -12.20 7.87 1.29
N ALA A 76 -11.95 8.94 0.52
CA ALA A 76 -10.83 9.00 -0.40
C ALA A 76 -9.47 8.96 0.33
N ARG A 77 -9.37 9.59 1.51
CA ARG A 77 -8.16 9.53 2.35
C ARG A 77 -7.95 8.11 2.88
N GLU A 78 -8.97 7.50 3.46
CA GLU A 78 -8.91 6.11 3.96
C GLU A 78 -8.52 5.14 2.85
N GLN A 79 -9.10 5.29 1.65
CA GLN A 79 -8.74 4.48 0.49
C GLN A 79 -7.28 4.68 0.07
N SER A 80 -6.79 5.93 0.05
CA SER A 80 -5.40 6.21 -0.27
C SER A 80 -4.43 5.66 0.79
N GLU A 81 -4.78 5.74 2.07
CA GLU A 81 -3.99 5.17 3.17
C GLU A 81 -3.96 3.65 3.09
N ALA A 82 -5.10 3.00 2.82
CA ALA A 82 -5.18 1.56 2.60
C ALA A 82 -4.35 1.12 1.38
N GLU A 83 -4.41 1.87 0.28
CA GLU A 83 -3.60 1.60 -0.91
C GLU A 83 -2.09 1.74 -0.62
N ARG A 84 -1.69 2.79 0.11
CA ARG A 84 -0.29 2.98 0.54
C ARG A 84 0.18 1.84 1.43
N ALA A 85 -0.61 1.42 2.42
CA ALA A 85 -0.28 0.29 3.28
C ALA A 85 -0.16 -1.02 2.49
N ALA A 86 -1.02 -1.24 1.49
CA ALA A 86 -0.94 -2.38 0.59
C ALA A 86 0.33 -2.34 -0.28
N LEU A 87 0.69 -1.17 -0.80
CA LEU A 87 1.93 -0.96 -1.57
C LEU A 87 3.18 -1.19 -0.71
N GLU A 88 3.22 -0.67 0.51
CA GLU A 88 4.31 -0.89 1.45
C GLU A 88 4.48 -2.38 1.77
N THR A 89 3.37 -3.09 1.96
CA THR A 89 3.38 -4.55 2.14
C THR A 89 3.96 -5.26 0.91
N ARG A 90 3.53 -4.89 -0.31
CA ARG A 90 4.08 -5.47 -1.55
C ARG A 90 5.58 -5.19 -1.69
N LEU A 91 6.02 -3.98 -1.37
CA LEU A 91 7.43 -3.58 -1.43
C LEU A 91 8.27 -4.34 -0.40
N SER A 92 7.76 -4.57 0.81
CA SER A 92 8.47 -5.36 1.81
C SER A 92 8.60 -6.82 1.37
N SER A 93 7.54 -7.43 0.83
CA SER A 93 7.60 -8.76 0.23
C SER A 93 8.58 -8.83 -0.96
N GLN A 94 8.60 -7.82 -1.83
CA GLN A 94 9.55 -7.76 -2.94
C GLN A 94 11.01 -7.68 -2.45
N LYS A 95 11.28 -6.89 -1.41
CA LYS A 95 12.62 -6.83 -0.79
C LYS A 95 13.04 -8.18 -0.21
N GLN A 96 12.11 -8.87 0.46
CA GLN A 96 12.35 -10.22 0.98
C GLN A 96 12.65 -11.23 -0.14
N LEU A 97 11.88 -11.19 -1.23
CA LEU A 97 12.13 -12.04 -2.40
C LEU A 97 13.49 -11.75 -3.02
N LYS A 98 13.85 -10.47 -3.21
CA LYS A 98 15.16 -10.09 -3.75
C LYS A 98 16.31 -10.59 -2.86
N ALA A 99 16.16 -10.48 -1.54
CA ALA A 99 17.14 -10.98 -0.58
C ALA A 99 17.22 -12.52 -0.57
N ALA A 100 16.10 -13.22 -0.78
CA ALA A 100 16.10 -14.68 -0.91
C ALA A 100 16.81 -15.11 -2.20
N TYR A 101 16.52 -14.45 -3.32
CA TYR A 101 17.20 -14.69 -4.60
C TYR A 101 18.71 -14.46 -4.51
N SER A 102 19.15 -13.37 -3.87
CA SER A 102 20.60 -13.11 -3.73
C SER A 102 21.30 -14.19 -2.91
N ARG A 103 20.66 -14.73 -1.87
CA ARG A 103 21.24 -15.84 -1.08
C ARG A 103 21.33 -17.12 -1.89
N LEU A 104 20.29 -17.41 -2.69
CA LEU A 104 20.28 -18.58 -3.56
C LEU A 104 21.37 -18.48 -4.64
N GLU A 105 21.56 -17.30 -5.21
CA GLU A 105 22.65 -17.05 -6.17
C GLU A 105 24.02 -17.32 -5.54
N THR A 106 24.29 -16.78 -4.35
CA THR A 106 25.55 -17.06 -3.64
C THR A 106 25.73 -18.56 -3.39
N ALA A 107 24.70 -19.25 -2.90
CA ALA A 107 24.76 -20.69 -2.68
C ALA A 107 25.01 -21.48 -3.98
N TYR A 108 24.48 -21.02 -5.12
CA TYR A 108 24.73 -21.63 -6.42
C TYR A 108 26.18 -21.42 -6.88
N GLN A 109 26.73 -20.22 -6.68
CA GLN A 109 28.13 -19.92 -7.02
C GLN A 109 29.10 -20.74 -6.16
N ASP A 110 28.85 -20.82 -4.85
CA ASP A 110 29.61 -21.70 -3.95
C ASP A 110 29.49 -23.15 -4.43
N LEU A 111 28.27 -23.57 -4.82
CA LEU A 111 28.05 -24.91 -5.31
C LEU A 111 28.87 -25.21 -6.57
N GLN A 112 28.92 -24.27 -7.50
CA GLN A 112 29.66 -24.38 -8.75
C GLN A 112 31.17 -24.34 -8.53
N GLY A 113 31.63 -23.58 -7.53
CA GLY A 113 33.02 -23.53 -7.08
C GLY A 113 33.52 -24.90 -6.64
N ASP A 114 32.80 -25.56 -5.72
CA ASP A 114 33.19 -26.89 -5.24
C ASP A 114 33.25 -27.93 -6.38
N ILE A 115 32.28 -27.90 -7.32
CA ILE A 115 32.26 -28.83 -8.46
C ILE A 115 33.50 -28.61 -9.33
N SER A 116 33.83 -27.34 -9.60
CA SER A 116 34.98 -26.98 -10.41
C SER A 116 36.29 -27.42 -9.75
N HIS A 117 36.41 -27.24 -8.43
CA HIS A 117 37.58 -27.68 -7.68
C HIS A 117 37.70 -29.21 -7.63
N LEU A 118 36.61 -29.94 -7.40
CA LEU A 118 36.58 -31.41 -7.50
C LEU A 118 37.06 -31.92 -8.87
N GLN A 119 36.56 -31.31 -9.94
CA GLN A 119 36.99 -31.66 -11.30
C GLN A 119 38.48 -31.38 -11.52
N GLN A 120 39.00 -30.30 -10.96
CA GLN A 120 40.43 -29.97 -11.02
C GLN A 120 41.29 -30.97 -10.22
N ILE A 121 40.83 -31.38 -9.04
CA ILE A 121 41.46 -32.44 -8.24
C ILE A 121 41.50 -33.74 -9.06
N ALA A 122 40.38 -34.16 -9.62
CA ALA A 122 40.29 -35.36 -10.44
C ALA A 122 41.16 -35.30 -11.72
N ALA A 123 41.30 -34.11 -12.32
CA ALA A 123 42.09 -33.90 -13.53
C ALA A 123 43.60 -33.68 -13.28
N SER A 124 44.06 -33.62 -12.03
CA SER A 124 45.47 -33.42 -11.69
C SER A 124 46.35 -34.53 -12.31
N PRO A 125 47.52 -34.20 -12.91
CA PRO A 125 48.28 -35.15 -13.73
C PRO A 125 48.63 -36.44 -12.98
N ALA A 126 48.49 -37.56 -13.69
CA ALA A 126 48.61 -38.92 -13.17
C ALA A 126 50.03 -39.19 -12.66
N ALA A 127 50.22 -39.01 -11.34
CA ALA A 127 51.17 -39.83 -10.61
C ALA A 127 50.71 -41.30 -10.67
N PRO A 128 51.61 -42.28 -10.46
CA PRO A 128 51.19 -43.67 -10.28
C PRO A 128 50.05 -43.76 -9.25
N PRO A 129 48.98 -44.54 -9.49
CA PRO A 129 47.89 -44.67 -8.54
C PRO A 129 48.40 -45.11 -7.17
N ASP A 130 47.99 -44.41 -6.12
CA ASP A 130 48.28 -44.81 -4.74
C ASP A 130 47.38 -45.98 -4.34
N PRO A 131 47.82 -46.86 -3.43
CA PRO A 131 46.97 -47.92 -2.90
C PRO A 131 45.95 -47.35 -1.90
N LEU A 132 44.82 -46.81 -2.39
CA LEU A 132 43.78 -46.15 -1.59
C LEU A 132 43.17 -47.10 -0.54
N GLN A 133 43.21 -48.40 -0.76
CA GLN A 133 42.86 -49.43 0.24
C GLN A 133 43.64 -49.34 1.56
N GLN A 134 44.78 -48.62 1.60
CA GLN A 134 45.50 -48.36 2.84
C GLN A 134 44.76 -47.41 3.80
N LEU A 135 43.73 -46.71 3.32
CA LEU A 135 42.87 -45.86 4.13
C LEU A 135 41.74 -46.70 4.73
N HIS A 136 41.55 -46.60 6.05
CA HIS A 136 40.49 -47.31 6.74
C HIS A 136 39.12 -46.87 6.19
N GLY A 137 38.29 -47.86 5.83
CA GLY A 137 36.96 -47.64 5.26
C GLY A 137 36.92 -47.73 3.73
N ILE A 138 38.06 -47.78 3.03
CA ILE A 138 38.14 -47.97 1.58
C ILE A 138 38.45 -49.45 1.29
N GLY A 139 37.48 -50.18 0.76
CA GLY A 139 37.66 -51.54 0.26
C GLY A 139 37.85 -51.58 -1.26
N PRO A 140 38.12 -52.75 -1.86
CA PRO A 140 38.42 -52.88 -3.30
C PRO A 140 37.34 -52.30 -4.22
N VAL A 141 36.06 -52.48 -3.86
CA VAL A 141 34.93 -51.92 -4.63
C VAL A 141 34.89 -50.39 -4.53
N LEU A 142 35.22 -49.82 -3.37
CA LEU A 142 35.22 -48.37 -3.19
C LEU A 142 36.41 -47.72 -3.90
N GLU A 143 37.57 -48.36 -3.87
CA GLU A 143 38.73 -47.91 -4.64
C GLU A 143 38.40 -47.90 -6.15
N GLN A 144 37.75 -48.94 -6.67
CA GLN A 144 37.28 -48.93 -8.06
C GLN A 144 36.32 -47.78 -8.37
N LYS A 145 35.38 -47.49 -7.45
CA LYS A 145 34.46 -46.35 -7.62
C LYS A 145 35.19 -45.00 -7.54
N LEU A 146 36.17 -44.85 -6.64
CA LEU A 146 37.01 -43.65 -6.55
C LEU A 146 37.84 -43.44 -7.82
N HIS A 147 38.44 -44.51 -8.35
CA HIS A 147 39.15 -44.49 -9.62
C HIS A 147 38.21 -44.10 -10.78
N ALA A 148 36.98 -44.63 -10.80
CA ALA A 148 35.97 -44.24 -11.79
C ALA A 148 35.56 -42.76 -11.68
N ALA A 149 35.57 -42.21 -10.46
CA ALA A 149 35.37 -40.79 -10.17
C ALA A 149 36.63 -39.93 -10.40
N GLY A 150 37.72 -40.49 -10.92
CA GLY A 150 38.95 -39.76 -11.23
C GLY A 150 39.91 -39.54 -10.05
N ILE A 151 39.65 -40.16 -8.90
CA ILE A 151 40.48 -40.05 -7.69
C ILE A 151 41.38 -41.29 -7.61
N PHE A 152 42.68 -41.10 -7.81
CA PHE A 152 43.68 -42.18 -7.86
C PHE A 152 44.79 -42.05 -6.82
N THR A 153 44.94 -40.90 -6.16
CA THR A 153 46.08 -40.61 -5.27
C THR A 153 45.64 -40.16 -3.88
N PHE A 154 46.49 -40.36 -2.87
CA PHE A 154 46.29 -39.81 -1.53
C PHE A 154 46.25 -38.28 -1.55
N ARG A 155 47.02 -37.64 -2.45
CA ARG A 155 47.01 -36.18 -2.63
C ARG A 155 45.63 -35.66 -2.99
N GLN A 156 44.97 -36.28 -3.96
CA GLN A 156 43.64 -35.88 -4.39
C GLN A 156 42.61 -36.00 -3.26
N LEU A 157 42.65 -37.08 -2.48
CA LEU A 157 41.78 -37.23 -1.31
C LEU A 157 42.12 -36.23 -0.19
N ALA A 158 43.38 -35.89 -0.01
CA ALA A 158 43.84 -34.96 1.04
C ALA A 158 43.45 -33.49 0.79
N GLU A 159 43.20 -33.13 -0.47
CA GLU A 159 42.83 -31.78 -0.93
C GLU A 159 41.32 -31.50 -0.86
N LEU A 160 40.49 -32.54 -0.64
CA LEU A 160 39.04 -32.39 -0.58
C LEU A 160 38.59 -31.49 0.59
N THR A 161 37.67 -30.59 0.31
CA THR A 161 36.95 -29.82 1.34
C THR A 161 35.77 -30.61 1.92
N PRO A 162 35.21 -30.25 3.09
CA PRO A 162 34.04 -30.94 3.65
C PRO A 162 32.80 -30.95 2.74
N ALA A 163 32.61 -29.89 1.94
CA ALA A 163 31.52 -29.82 0.96
C ALA A 163 31.76 -30.80 -0.20
N GLU A 164 33.02 -30.93 -0.62
CA GLU A 164 33.45 -31.83 -1.67
C GLU A 164 33.42 -33.29 -1.25
N GLU A 165 33.78 -33.60 0.00
CA GLU A 165 33.60 -34.93 0.60
C GLU A 165 32.13 -35.36 0.50
N ALA A 166 31.20 -34.48 0.87
CA ALA A 166 29.77 -34.78 0.83
C ALA A 166 29.27 -35.02 -0.62
N ARG A 167 29.83 -34.31 -1.60
CA ARG A 167 29.52 -34.50 -3.03
C ARG A 167 30.09 -35.78 -3.59
N LEU A 168 31.38 -36.02 -3.35
CA LEU A 168 32.04 -37.25 -3.77
C LEU A 168 31.31 -38.46 -3.17
N GLN A 169 30.90 -38.37 -1.91
CA GLN A 169 30.08 -39.41 -1.29
C GLN A 169 28.73 -39.63 -1.98
N ALA A 170 28.05 -38.55 -2.38
CA ALA A 170 26.79 -38.64 -3.13
C ALA A 170 27.01 -39.24 -4.53
N GLU A 171 28.08 -38.86 -5.22
CA GLU A 171 28.50 -39.42 -6.51
C GLU A 171 28.86 -40.91 -6.42
N LEU A 172 29.43 -41.35 -5.31
CA LEU A 172 29.78 -42.75 -5.06
C LEU A 172 28.59 -43.60 -4.53
N ASP A 173 27.39 -43.01 -4.38
CA ASP A 173 26.19 -43.59 -3.76
C ASP A 173 26.44 -44.17 -2.35
N LEU A 174 27.20 -43.44 -1.52
CA LEU A 174 27.52 -43.85 -0.16
C LEU A 174 26.56 -43.24 0.87
N PHE A 175 26.43 -43.92 2.01
CA PHE A 175 25.63 -43.40 3.12
C PHE A 175 26.13 -42.00 3.56
N PRO A 176 25.19 -41.05 3.78
CA PRO A 176 25.47 -39.73 4.33
C PRO A 176 26.47 -39.74 5.49
N GLY A 177 27.59 -39.03 5.34
CA GLY A 177 28.60 -38.79 6.37
C GLY A 177 29.69 -39.86 6.49
N ARG A 178 29.71 -40.89 5.62
CA ARG A 178 30.71 -41.97 5.71
C ARG A 178 32.14 -41.49 5.51
N ILE A 179 32.41 -40.69 4.46
CA ILE A 179 33.78 -40.23 4.13
C ILE A 179 34.37 -39.45 5.31
N GLN A 180 33.55 -38.58 5.91
CA GLN A 180 33.92 -37.77 7.06
C GLN A 180 34.07 -38.60 8.35
N ARG A 181 33.13 -39.53 8.62
CA ARG A 181 33.17 -40.43 9.79
C ARG A 181 34.40 -41.32 9.77
N ASP A 182 34.70 -41.88 8.60
CA ASP A 182 35.85 -42.75 8.37
C ASP A 182 37.13 -41.92 8.17
N ARG A 183 37.06 -40.57 8.15
CA ARG A 183 38.21 -39.66 8.19
C ARG A 183 39.18 -39.81 7.00
N TRP A 184 38.66 -40.09 5.80
CA TRP A 184 39.50 -40.39 4.64
C TRP A 184 40.51 -39.29 4.32
N VAL A 185 40.08 -38.02 4.37
CA VAL A 185 40.94 -36.85 4.11
C VAL A 185 42.10 -36.77 5.10
N GLN A 186 41.83 -36.89 6.41
CA GLN A 186 42.90 -36.82 7.42
C GLN A 186 43.87 -38.01 7.32
N GLN A 187 43.35 -39.20 7.01
CA GLN A 187 44.19 -40.37 6.78
C GLN A 187 45.07 -40.19 5.54
N ALA A 188 44.52 -39.69 4.43
CA ALA A 188 45.26 -39.42 3.21
C ALA A 188 46.37 -38.37 3.44
N GLN A 189 46.08 -37.31 4.20
CA GLN A 189 47.08 -36.32 4.64
C GLN A 189 48.19 -36.95 5.49
N THR A 190 47.86 -37.96 6.29
CA THR A 190 48.85 -38.70 7.09
C THR A 190 49.73 -39.57 6.19
N ARG A 191 49.14 -40.28 5.22
CA ARG A 191 49.88 -41.09 4.23
C ARG A 191 50.87 -40.27 3.44
N LEU A 192 50.51 -39.05 3.04
CA LEU A 192 51.41 -38.14 2.32
C LEU A 192 52.62 -37.69 3.15
N LYS A 193 52.51 -37.65 4.48
CA LYS A 193 53.63 -37.31 5.37
C LYS A 193 54.57 -38.49 5.60
N ASP A 194 54.03 -39.70 5.60
CA ASP A 194 54.77 -40.94 5.84
C ASP A 194 55.48 -41.46 4.58
N GLN A 195 55.03 -41.07 3.38
CA GLN A 195 55.71 -41.35 2.12
C GLN A 195 56.94 -40.42 1.97
N PRO A 196 58.16 -40.95 1.79
CA PRO A 196 59.28 -40.12 1.36
C PRO A 196 58.95 -39.54 -0.03
N ALA A 197 59.18 -38.24 -0.21
CA ALA A 197 58.95 -37.57 -1.49
C ALA A 197 59.66 -38.34 -2.63
N PRO A 198 59.02 -38.50 -3.80
CA PRO A 198 59.63 -39.13 -4.96
C PRO A 198 60.86 -38.35 -5.45
#